data_AF-A0A4P6FLW1-F1
#
_entry.id   AF-A0A4P6FLW1-F1
#
_cell.length_a   1.000
_cell.length_b   1.000
_cell.length_c   1.000
_cell.angle_alpha   90.00
_cell.angle_beta   90.00
_cell.angle_gamma   90.00
#
_symmetry.space_group_name_H-M   'P 1'
#
loop_
_entity.id
_entity.type
_entity.pdbx_description
1 polymer ?
#
loop_
_entity_poly.entity_id
_entity_poly.type
_entity_poly.pdbx_seq_one_letter_code
_entity_poly.pdbx_strand_id
1 'polypeptide(L)'
;MHRNPSRPLSPHLTIWRWGPHMFVSIANRVTGAGLATVGAAALVWWLAAAASGAKAYETFLSWATSWVGIVIGVGLSWAFFFHLLGGIRHLVMDIGAGFELSVNKFWANMTILGSVLLTALFWFAILGMK
;
A
#
# COMPACT_ATOMS: atom_id res chain seq x y z
N MET A 1 -32.57 8.02 -2.41
CA MET A 1 -32.30 8.88 -3.58
C MET A 1 -33.32 8.56 -4.68
N HIS A 2 -34.20 9.51 -5.03
CA HIS A 2 -35.16 9.36 -6.15
C HIS A 2 -34.44 9.56 -7.50
N ARG A 3 -33.75 8.54 -8.01
CA ARG A 3 -33.23 8.57 -9.38
C ARG A 3 -34.37 8.23 -10.34
N ASN A 4 -34.61 9.08 -11.33
CA ASN A 4 -35.47 8.75 -12.47
C ASN A 4 -34.78 7.67 -13.33
N PRO A 5 -35.27 6.42 -13.41
CA PRO A 5 -34.61 5.33 -14.13
C PRO A 5 -34.51 5.60 -15.63
N SER A 6 -35.45 6.38 -16.17
CA SER A 6 -35.51 6.77 -17.58
C SER A 6 -34.42 7.77 -17.99
N ARG A 7 -33.65 8.31 -17.04
CA ARG A 7 -32.50 9.17 -17.33
C ARG A 7 -31.19 8.35 -17.29
N PRO A 8 -30.40 8.34 -18.38
CA PRO A 8 -29.12 7.68 -18.38
C PRO A 8 -28.15 8.39 -17.44
N LEU A 9 -27.26 7.63 -16.81
CA LEU A 9 -26.13 8.17 -16.06
C LEU A 9 -25.07 8.58 -17.07
N SER A 10 -24.52 9.79 -16.94
CA SER A 10 -23.39 10.20 -17.77
C SER A 10 -22.19 9.26 -17.55
N PRO A 11 -21.44 8.91 -18.61
CA PRO A 11 -20.20 8.17 -18.45
C PRO A 11 -19.22 9.00 -17.60
N HIS A 12 -18.39 8.31 -16.81
CA HIS A 12 -17.51 8.95 -15.84
C HIS A 12 -16.16 8.22 -15.81
N LEU A 13 -16.02 7.14 -15.04
CA LEU A 13 -14.75 6.40 -14.90
C LEU A 13 -14.18 5.91 -16.23
N THR A 14 -15.04 5.55 -17.18
CA THR A 14 -14.65 5.00 -18.48
C THR A 14 -14.15 6.04 -19.48
N ILE A 15 -14.47 7.33 -19.28
CA ILE A 15 -14.09 8.41 -20.20
C ILE A 15 -13.09 9.40 -19.58
N TRP A 16 -12.88 9.32 -18.27
CA TRP A 16 -12.07 10.29 -17.55
C TRP A 16 -10.57 10.08 -17.79
N ARG A 17 -9.84 11.17 -17.97
CA ARG A 17 -8.38 11.14 -18.16
C ARG A 17 -7.67 10.95 -16.82
N TRP A 18 -6.86 9.91 -16.71
CA TRP A 18 -6.17 9.59 -15.48
C TRP A 18 -4.97 10.52 -15.20
N GLY A 19 -4.82 10.93 -13.94
CA GLY A 19 -3.66 11.64 -13.42
C GLY A 19 -3.03 10.90 -12.24
N PRO A 20 -1.74 11.14 -11.96
CA PRO A 20 -0.99 10.38 -10.94
C PRO A 20 -1.58 10.56 -9.53
N HIS A 21 -2.08 11.75 -9.19
CA HIS A 21 -2.72 12.03 -7.90
C HIS A 21 -4.01 11.23 -7.68
N MET A 22 -4.76 10.90 -8.74
CA MET A 22 -5.94 10.05 -8.62
C MET A 22 -5.55 8.59 -8.37
N PHE A 23 -4.54 8.09 -9.11
CA PHE A 23 -3.98 6.76 -8.88
C PHE A 23 -3.46 6.62 -7.45
N VAL A 24 -2.65 7.58 -6.98
CA VAL A 24 -2.16 7.58 -5.60
C VAL A 24 -3.30 7.59 -4.60
N SER A 25 -4.37 8.36 -4.85
CA SER A 25 -5.53 8.38 -3.95
C SER A 25 -6.22 7.03 -3.83
N ILE A 26 -6.52 6.34 -4.94
CA ILE A 26 -7.18 5.03 -4.88
C ILE A 26 -6.22 3.95 -4.36
N ALA A 27 -4.96 3.97 -4.80
CA ALA A 27 -3.94 3.05 -4.34
C ALA A 27 -3.71 3.18 -2.83
N ASN A 28 -3.68 4.40 -2.27
CA ASN A 28 -3.54 4.61 -0.82
C ASN A 28 -4.69 3.98 -0.02
N ARG A 29 -5.91 3.95 -0.56
CA ARG A 29 -7.05 3.27 0.06
C ARG A 29 -6.91 1.75 -0.03
N VAL A 30 -6.53 1.24 -1.21
CA VAL A 30 -6.34 -0.21 -1.44
C VAL A 30 -5.22 -0.75 -0.55
N THR A 31 -4.07 -0.05 -0.48
CA THR A 31 -2.96 -0.45 0.38
C THR A 31 -3.32 -0.37 1.85
N GLY A 32 -4.04 0.68 2.29
CA GLY A 32 -4.56 0.78 3.65
C GLY A 32 -5.49 -0.39 4.02
N ALA A 33 -6.42 -0.75 3.14
CA ALA A 33 -7.32 -1.89 3.34
C ALA A 33 -6.56 -3.22 3.37
N GLY A 34 -5.58 -3.41 2.47
CA GLY A 34 -4.72 -4.60 2.44
C GLY A 34 -3.89 -4.75 3.71
N LEU A 35 -3.33 -3.66 4.23
CA LEU A 35 -2.60 -3.64 5.50
C LEU A 35 -3.51 -3.93 6.69
N ALA A 36 -4.70 -3.32 6.74
CA ALA A 36 -5.65 -3.52 7.84
C ALA A 36 -6.23 -4.94 7.90
N THR A 37 -6.25 -5.66 6.77
CA THR A 37 -6.80 -7.02 6.67
C THR A 37 -5.68 -8.06 6.64
N VAL A 38 -5.04 -8.24 5.50
CA VAL A 38 -3.98 -9.24 5.28
C VAL A 38 -2.75 -8.92 6.11
N GLY A 39 -2.35 -7.64 6.15
CA GLY A 39 -1.18 -7.21 6.94
C GLY A 39 -1.38 -7.44 8.44
N ALA A 40 -2.53 -7.06 8.98
CA ALA A 40 -2.88 -7.27 10.38
C ALA A 40 -2.95 -8.76 10.74
N ALA A 41 -3.57 -9.59 9.89
CA ALA A 41 -3.61 -11.03 10.09
C ALA A 41 -2.20 -11.66 10.10
N ALA A 42 -1.34 -11.28 9.15
CA ALA A 42 0.05 -11.74 9.10
C ALA A 42 0.85 -11.29 10.33
N LEU A 43 0.68 -10.03 10.76
CA LEU A 43 1.32 -9.48 11.95
C LEU A 43 0.89 -10.24 13.22
N VAL A 44 -0.41 -10.48 13.39
CA VAL A 44 -0.94 -11.24 14.52
C VAL A 44 -0.41 -12.67 14.52
N TRP A 45 -0.37 -13.34 13.37
CA TRP A 45 0.20 -14.69 13.29
C TRP A 45 1.68 -14.71 13.68
N TRP A 46 2.48 -13.77 13.18
CA TRP A 46 3.89 -13.66 13.55
C TRP A 46 4.08 -13.47 15.06
N LEU A 47 3.35 -12.52 15.67
CA LEU A 47 3.43 -12.25 17.10
C LEU A 47 2.98 -13.44 17.94
N ALA A 48 1.89 -14.11 17.54
CA ALA A 48 1.41 -15.32 18.22
C ALA A 48 2.41 -16.47 18.13
N ALA A 49 3.02 -16.68 16.95
CA ALA A 49 4.06 -17.69 16.76
C ALA A 49 5.31 -17.40 17.60
N ALA A 50 5.73 -16.12 17.67
CA ALA A 50 6.85 -15.69 18.50
C ALA A 50 6.60 -15.92 19.99
N ALA A 51 5.37 -15.71 20.47
CA ALA A 51 4.98 -15.94 21.86
C ALA A 51 4.76 -17.42 22.21
N SER A 52 4.48 -18.29 21.22
CA SER A 52 4.08 -19.69 21.44
C SER A 52 5.25 -20.69 21.47
N GLY A 53 6.49 -20.21 21.37
CA GLY A 53 7.70 -21.03 21.46
C GLY A 53 8.24 -21.53 20.11
N ALA A 54 9.40 -22.20 20.18
CA ALA A 54 10.25 -22.47 19.02
C ALA A 54 9.54 -23.20 17.86
N LYS A 55 8.76 -24.24 18.14
CA LYS A 55 8.06 -25.02 17.11
C LYS A 55 7.02 -24.19 16.33
N ALA A 56 6.30 -23.32 17.03
CA ALA A 56 5.31 -22.43 16.40
C ALA A 56 6.01 -21.39 15.52
N TYR A 57 7.12 -20.82 16.01
CA TYR A 57 7.92 -19.87 15.25
C TYR A 57 8.56 -20.49 14.00
N GLU A 58 9.07 -21.73 14.09
CA GLU A 58 9.62 -22.46 12.95
C GLU A 58 8.54 -22.70 11.87
N THR A 59 7.32 -23.02 12.29
CA THR A 59 6.18 -23.15 11.37
C THR A 59 5.91 -21.84 10.64
N PHE A 60 5.83 -20.72 11.36
CA PHE A 60 5.68 -19.40 10.74
C PHE A 60 6.83 -19.09 9.78
N LEU A 61 8.07 -19.33 10.21
CA LEU A 61 9.27 -19.00 9.44
C LEU A 61 9.32 -19.79 8.13
N SER A 62 9.01 -21.09 8.15
CA SER A 62 8.93 -21.91 6.93
C SER A 62 7.91 -21.38 5.92
N TRP A 63 6.78 -20.86 6.40
CA TRP A 63 5.76 -20.24 5.55
C TRP A 63 6.21 -18.87 5.02
N ALA A 64 6.71 -18.00 5.90
CA ALA A 64 7.15 -16.65 5.57
C ALA A 64 8.33 -16.64 4.59
N THR A 65 9.19 -17.66 4.63
CA THR A 65 10.34 -17.82 3.75
C THR A 65 10.06 -18.67 2.50
N SER A 66 8.86 -19.25 2.40
CA SER A 66 8.42 -19.91 1.16
C SER A 66 8.28 -18.89 0.02
N TRP A 67 8.28 -19.36 -1.23
CA TRP A 67 8.10 -18.46 -2.38
C TRP A 67 6.79 -17.67 -2.31
N VAL A 68 5.70 -18.28 -1.81
CA VAL A 68 4.42 -17.60 -1.59
C VAL A 68 4.55 -16.54 -0.50
N GLY A 69 5.18 -16.89 0.63
CA GLY A 69 5.43 -15.98 1.74
C GLY A 69 6.24 -14.75 1.31
N ILE A 70 7.26 -14.95 0.47
CA ILE A 70 8.05 -13.86 -0.10
C ILE A 70 7.20 -12.96 -1.00
N VAL A 71 6.38 -13.52 -1.90
CA VAL A 71 5.49 -12.72 -2.76
C VAL A 71 4.52 -11.88 -1.94
N ILE A 72 3.89 -12.47 -0.92
CA ILE A 72 3.00 -11.76 0.00
C ILE A 72 3.78 -10.69 0.78
N GLY A 73 4.98 -11.02 1.26
CA GLY A 73 5.85 -10.08 1.97
C GLY A 73 6.24 -8.88 1.11
N VAL A 74 6.59 -9.08 -0.15
CA VAL A 74 6.89 -8.00 -1.11
C VAL A 74 5.65 -7.14 -1.32
N GLY A 75 4.48 -7.75 -1.51
CA GLY A 75 3.21 -7.03 -1.63
C GLY A 75 2.87 -6.20 -0.39
N LEU A 76 3.00 -6.76 0.81
CA LEU A 76 2.72 -6.09 2.08
C LEU A 76 3.72 -4.97 2.39
N SER A 77 5.02 -5.18 2.11
CA SER A 77 6.04 -4.14 2.28
C SER A 77 5.85 -2.99 1.28
N TRP A 78 5.53 -3.28 0.02
CA TRP A 78 5.15 -2.24 -0.95
C TRP A 78 3.90 -1.49 -0.50
N ALA A 79 2.86 -2.20 -0.07
CA ALA A 79 1.64 -1.58 0.44
C ALA A 79 1.94 -0.68 1.65
N PHE A 80 2.80 -1.11 2.56
CA PHE A 80 3.25 -0.32 3.71
C PHE A 80 3.95 0.97 3.27
N PHE A 81 4.99 0.89 2.43
CA PHE A 81 5.72 2.08 2.00
C PHE A 81 4.86 3.02 1.14
N PHE A 82 4.01 2.48 0.27
CA PHE A 82 3.07 3.28 -0.51
C PHE A 82 2.07 4.01 0.40
N HIS A 83 1.47 3.30 1.36
CA HIS A 83 0.51 3.89 2.30
C HIS A 83 1.16 4.92 3.22
N LEU A 84 2.38 4.66 3.69
CA LEU A 84 3.15 5.59 4.50
C LEU A 84 3.45 6.89 3.75
N LEU A 85 4.02 6.81 2.54
CA LEU A 85 4.35 7.99 1.75
C LEU A 85 3.09 8.75 1.28
N GLY A 86 2.03 8.03 0.92
CA GLY A 86 0.73 8.61 0.61
C GLY A 86 0.12 9.32 1.82
N GLY A 87 0.21 8.72 3.00
CA GLY A 87 -0.20 9.28 4.28
C GLY A 87 0.56 10.55 4.65
N ILE A 88 1.89 10.57 4.52
CA ILE A 88 2.70 11.78 4.74
C ILE A 88 2.25 12.90 3.80
N ARG A 89 2.05 12.59 2.50
CA ARG A 89 1.52 13.54 1.53
C ARG A 89 0.14 14.07 1.96
N HIS A 90 -0.72 13.23 2.52
CA HIS A 90 -2.02 13.65 3.09
C HIS A 90 -1.88 14.57 4.30
N LEU A 91 -1.03 14.22 5.27
CA LEU A 91 -0.78 15.05 6.45
C LEU A 91 -0.22 16.44 6.07
N VAL A 92 0.62 16.54 5.04
CA VAL A 92 1.11 17.83 4.51
C VAL A 92 -0.04 18.65 3.89
N MET A 93 -0.98 18.01 3.21
CA MET A 93 -2.17 18.71 2.70
C MET A 93 -3.11 19.16 3.82
N ASP A 94 -3.25 18.36 4.87
CA ASP A 94 -4.14 18.66 6.01
C ASP A 94 -3.72 19.93 6.76
N ILE A 95 -2.42 20.31 6.71
CA ILE A 95 -1.92 21.57 7.28
C ILE A 95 -1.98 22.78 6.33
N GLY A 96 -2.61 22.63 5.15
CA GLY A 96 -2.78 23.74 4.21
C GLY A 96 -1.77 23.80 3.06
N ALA A 97 -0.87 22.82 2.90
CA ALA A 97 0.24 22.87 1.93
C ALA A 97 0.09 21.90 0.75
N GLY A 98 0.75 22.19 -0.38
CA GLY A 98 0.88 21.24 -1.50
C GLY A 98 -0.35 21.07 -2.41
N PHE A 99 -1.32 21.99 -2.35
CA PHE A 99 -2.54 21.94 -3.18
C PHE A 99 -2.31 22.34 -4.64
N GLU A 100 -1.27 23.12 -4.92
CA GLU A 100 -0.92 23.55 -6.28
C GLU A 100 -0.76 22.34 -7.21
N LEU A 101 -1.33 22.42 -8.42
CA LEU A 101 -1.46 21.25 -9.29
C LEU A 101 -0.11 20.63 -9.67
N SER A 102 0.90 21.46 -9.94
CA SER A 102 2.26 21.01 -10.25
C SER A 102 2.91 20.31 -9.05
N VAL A 103 2.77 20.90 -7.86
CA VAL A 103 3.28 20.36 -6.60
C VAL A 103 2.59 19.03 -6.29
N ASN A 104 1.26 18.98 -6.35
CA ASN A 104 0.50 17.77 -6.09
C ASN A 104 0.86 16.62 -7.05
N LYS A 105 1.07 16.91 -8.34
CA LYS A 105 1.55 15.93 -9.33
C LYS A 105 2.95 15.43 -8.99
N PHE A 106 3.87 16.32 -8.60
CA PHE A 106 5.22 15.96 -8.18
C PHE A 106 5.17 15.01 -6.97
N TRP A 107 4.45 15.39 -5.91
CA TRP A 107 4.30 14.56 -4.71
C TRP A 107 3.70 13.19 -5.02
N ALA A 108 2.68 13.12 -5.88
CA ALA A 108 2.09 11.85 -6.29
C ALA A 108 3.11 10.94 -7.01
N ASN A 109 3.92 11.49 -7.93
CA ASN A 109 4.97 10.73 -8.59
C ASN A 109 6.06 10.28 -7.62
N MET A 110 6.42 11.12 -6.64
CA MET A 110 7.38 10.76 -5.58
C MET A 110 6.86 9.66 -4.66
N THR A 111 5.56 9.63 -4.34
CA THR A 111 4.94 8.51 -3.61
C THR A 111 5.12 7.20 -4.37
N ILE A 112 4.84 7.19 -5.68
CA ILE A 112 4.98 5.99 -6.51
C ILE A 112 6.44 5.54 -6.56
N LEU A 113 7.35 6.41 -6.98
CA LEU A 113 8.77 6.08 -7.12
C LEU A 113 9.40 5.69 -5.77
N GLY A 114 9.15 6.48 -4.72
CA GLY A 114 9.67 6.24 -3.38
C GLY A 114 9.20 4.91 -2.82
N SER A 115 7.93 4.52 -3.02
CA SER A 115 7.43 3.23 -2.55
C SER A 115 8.16 2.05 -3.17
N VAL A 116 8.45 2.12 -4.48
CA VAL A 116 9.17 1.07 -5.21
C VAL A 116 10.63 1.01 -4.74
N LEU A 117 11.29 2.17 -4.62
CA LEU A 117 12.70 2.23 -4.18
C LEU A 117 12.87 1.72 -2.75
N LEU A 118 12.00 2.13 -1.81
CA LEU A 118 12.06 1.66 -0.43
C LEU A 118 11.78 0.16 -0.33
N THR A 119 10.83 -0.36 -1.11
CA THR A 119 10.56 -1.81 -1.18
C THR A 119 11.78 -2.56 -1.71
N ALA A 120 12.38 -2.08 -2.80
CA ALA A 120 13.56 -2.70 -3.39
C ALA A 120 14.75 -2.70 -2.42
N LEU A 121 15.00 -1.57 -1.75
CA LEU A 121 16.07 -1.45 -0.75
C LEU A 121 15.83 -2.39 0.45
N PHE A 122 14.59 -2.47 0.93
CA PHE A 122 14.20 -3.35 2.03
C PHE A 122 14.48 -4.82 1.69
N TRP A 123 14.08 -5.28 0.50
CA TRP A 123 14.32 -6.66 0.07
C TRP A 123 15.77 -6.94 -0.32
N PHE A 124 16.48 -5.95 -0.85
CA PHE A 124 17.92 -6.04 -1.06
C PHE A 124 18.66 -6.24 0.27
N ALA A 125 18.29 -5.53 1.33
CA ALA A 125 18.88 -5.74 2.66
C ALA A 125 18.57 -7.15 3.22
N ILE A 126 17.38 -7.70 2.96
CA ILE A 126 16.99 -9.03 3.46
C ILE A 126 17.68 -10.17 2.68
N LEU A 127 17.78 -10.05 1.36
CA LEU A 127 18.22 -11.15 0.48
C LEU A 127 19.67 -10.98 0.00
N GLY A 128 20.13 -9.74 -0.17
CA GLY A 128 21.44 -9.41 -0.74
C GLY A 128 22.56 -9.28 0.28
N MET A 129 22.25 -9.28 1.59
CA MET A 129 23.26 -9.28 2.67
C MET A 129 23.56 -10.70 3.21
N LYS A 130 23.18 -11.73 2.45
CA LYS A 130 23.60 -13.12 2.67
C LYS A 130 24.86 -13.42 1.87
#